data_AF-A0AAV7DMI0-F1
#
_entry.id   AF-A0AAV7DMI0-F1
#
_cell.length_a   1.000
_cell.length_b   1.000
_cell.length_c   1.000
_cell.angle_alpha   90.00
_cell.angle_beta   90.00
_cell.angle_gamma   90.00
#
_symmetry.space_group_name_H-M   'P 1'
#
loop_
_entity.id
_entity.type
_entity.pdbx_description
1 polymer ?
#
loop_
_entity_poly.entity_id
_entity_poly.type
_entity_poly.pdbx_seq_one_letter_code
_entity_poly.pdbx_strand_id
1 'polypeptide(L)'
;MPFQKRTEKACLKMPCVPSLLVCFCSCHTNGGFPFLPLLFRYWKKHHFQAIDLVQSALQEAYGEDRPSLTSAALRWMYHHSKLQGSQGDAVILGMSSKEQLVQNLDGAEGGPLLPPVVAAFDEAWKLVAHDCPSYFR
;
A
#
# COMPACT_ATOMS: atom_id res chain seq x y z
N MET A 1 -5.15 15.36 21.49
CA MET A 1 -6.17 15.62 20.44
C MET A 1 -5.67 16.15 19.08
N PRO A 2 -4.43 16.64 18.86
CA PRO A 2 -3.98 17.02 17.50
C PRO A 2 -3.54 15.82 16.62
N PHE A 3 -3.13 14.71 17.24
CA PHE A 3 -2.71 13.48 16.55
C PHE A 3 -3.86 12.84 15.76
N GLN A 4 -5.05 12.72 16.38
CA GLN A 4 -6.23 12.08 15.79
C GLN A 4 -6.76 12.80 14.54
N LYS A 5 -6.87 14.14 14.55
CA LYS A 5 -7.31 14.90 13.37
C LYS A 5 -6.28 14.87 12.23
N ARG A 6 -5.00 14.68 12.55
CA ARG A 6 -3.91 14.58 11.57
C ARG A 6 -3.90 13.20 10.94
N THR A 7 -4.02 12.14 11.73
CA THR A 7 -4.15 10.77 11.24
C THR A 7 -5.44 10.57 10.46
N GLU A 8 -6.54 11.24 10.81
CA GLU A 8 -7.80 11.21 10.04
C GLU A 8 -7.63 11.80 8.63
N LYS A 9 -6.97 12.96 8.49
CA LYS A 9 -6.66 13.56 7.18
C LYS A 9 -5.59 12.80 6.38
N ALA A 10 -4.74 12.01 7.03
CA ALA A 10 -3.78 11.12 6.40
C ALA A 10 -4.45 9.80 5.96
N CYS A 11 -5.29 9.20 6.81
CA CYS A 11 -6.11 8.04 6.50
C CYS A 11 -7.18 8.32 5.43
N LEU A 12 -7.66 9.56 5.31
CA LEU A 12 -8.61 9.95 4.26
C LEU A 12 -7.94 10.09 2.88
N LYS A 13 -6.61 10.01 2.78
CA LYS A 13 -5.89 10.21 1.52
C LYS A 13 -5.00 9.05 1.05
N MET A 14 -5.03 7.88 1.73
CA MET A 14 -4.82 6.51 1.19
C MET A 14 -4.18 5.56 2.22
N PRO A 15 -4.97 4.62 2.73
CA PRO A 15 -4.43 3.39 3.31
C PRO A 15 -4.99 2.13 2.63
N CYS A 16 -6.10 2.19 1.89
CA CYS A 16 -6.73 0.97 1.35
C CYS A 16 -5.92 0.32 0.20
N VAL A 17 -5.34 1.10 -0.73
CA VAL A 17 -4.57 0.55 -1.87
C VAL A 17 -3.20 0.01 -1.44
N PRO A 18 -2.34 0.77 -0.73
CA PRO A 18 -1.03 0.27 -0.31
C PRO A 18 -1.14 -0.86 0.72
N SER A 19 -2.12 -0.80 1.65
CA SER A 19 -2.32 -1.88 2.64
C SER A 19 -2.77 -3.18 2.00
N LEU A 20 -3.57 -3.12 0.93
CA LEU A 20 -3.92 -4.35 0.20
C LEU A 20 -2.72 -4.92 -0.55
N LEU A 21 -1.93 -4.08 -1.22
CA LEU A 21 -0.74 -4.53 -1.96
C LEU A 21 0.27 -5.24 -1.04
N VAL A 22 0.50 -4.69 0.15
CA VAL A 22 1.37 -5.33 1.17
C VAL A 22 0.74 -6.63 1.69
N CYS A 23 -0.57 -6.69 1.87
CA CYS A 23 -1.26 -7.87 2.37
C CYS A 23 -1.41 -9.00 1.33
N PHE A 24 -1.54 -8.67 0.04
CA PHE A 24 -1.77 -9.64 -1.04
C PHE A 24 -0.52 -10.46 -1.38
N CYS A 25 0.67 -9.85 -1.27
CA CYS A 25 1.94 -10.54 -1.54
C CYS A 25 2.19 -11.72 -0.57
N SER A 26 1.74 -11.64 0.68
CA SER A 26 1.88 -12.72 1.66
C SER A 26 1.03 -13.96 1.34
N CYS A 27 0.01 -13.87 0.49
CA CYS A 27 -0.86 -15.01 0.15
C CYS A 27 -0.28 -15.97 -0.90
N HIS A 28 0.76 -15.59 -1.66
CA HIS A 28 1.32 -16.44 -2.72
C HIS A 28 2.26 -17.54 -2.21
N THR A 29 2.73 -17.47 -0.95
CA THR A 29 3.66 -18.45 -0.38
C THR A 29 3.02 -19.23 0.76
N ASN A 30 2.43 -20.37 0.41
CA ASN A 30 2.00 -21.49 1.29
C ASN A 30 0.86 -21.25 2.29
N GLY A 31 -0.28 -21.89 2.01
CA GLY A 31 -0.99 -22.74 2.97
C GLY A 31 -1.81 -22.06 4.08
N GLY A 32 -3.08 -21.79 3.79
CA GLY A 32 -4.13 -21.60 4.79
C GLY A 32 -4.56 -20.14 4.98
N PHE A 33 -5.83 -19.86 4.72
CA PHE A 33 -6.49 -18.60 5.06
C PHE A 33 -7.17 -18.71 6.44
N PRO A 34 -6.55 -18.29 7.56
CA PRO A 34 -7.28 -18.05 8.79
C PRO A 34 -7.40 -16.54 9.05
N PHE A 35 -7.87 -15.75 8.08
CA PHE A 35 -8.14 -14.32 8.30
C PHE A 35 -9.40 -13.85 7.55
N LEU A 36 -10.56 -14.41 7.91
CA LEU A 36 -11.88 -13.93 7.45
C LEU A 36 -12.09 -12.40 7.59
N PRO A 37 -11.60 -11.70 8.64
CA PRO A 37 -11.87 -10.27 8.80
C PRO A 37 -11.20 -9.37 7.75
N LEU A 38 -10.04 -9.75 7.24
CA LEU A 38 -9.29 -8.96 6.24
C LEU A 38 -9.82 -9.18 4.83
N LEU A 39 -10.34 -10.39 4.56
CA LEU A 39 -10.97 -10.73 3.28
C LEU A 39 -12.12 -9.77 2.96
N PHE A 40 -13.07 -9.58 3.90
CA PHE A 40 -14.18 -8.65 3.69
C PHE A 40 -13.76 -7.19 3.48
N ARG A 41 -12.62 -6.79 4.06
CA ARG A 41 -12.14 -5.40 3.98
C ARG A 41 -11.53 -5.08 2.62
N TYR A 42 -10.72 -5.99 2.07
CA TYR A 42 -9.92 -5.69 0.88
C TYR A 42 -10.23 -6.55 -0.36
N TRP A 43 -10.93 -7.67 -0.21
CA TRP A 43 -11.28 -8.56 -1.33
C TRP A 43 -12.51 -8.03 -2.08
N LYS A 44 -12.32 -6.97 -2.86
CA LYS A 44 -13.37 -6.38 -3.70
C LYS A 44 -12.88 -6.19 -5.13
N LYS A 45 -13.79 -6.26 -6.11
CA LYS A 45 -13.46 -6.13 -7.54
C LYS A 45 -12.70 -4.85 -7.86
N HIS A 46 -13.12 -3.71 -7.28
CA HIS A 46 -12.46 -2.42 -7.49
C HIS A 46 -11.01 -2.38 -7.01
N HIS A 47 -10.68 -3.19 -6.00
CA HIS A 47 -9.31 -3.26 -5.49
C HIS A 47 -8.38 -4.00 -6.46
N PHE A 48 -8.86 -5.07 -7.11
CA PHE A 48 -8.09 -5.75 -8.15
C PHE A 48 -7.86 -4.83 -9.36
N GLN A 49 -8.90 -4.09 -9.79
CA GLN A 49 -8.77 -3.10 -10.85
C GLN A 49 -7.74 -2.01 -10.50
N ALA A 50 -7.73 -1.55 -9.24
CA ALA A 50 -6.75 -0.61 -8.74
C ALA A 50 -5.31 -1.17 -8.77
N ILE A 51 -5.12 -2.45 -8.43
CA ILE A 51 -3.81 -3.12 -8.51
C ILE A 51 -3.35 -3.22 -9.96
N ASP A 52 -4.24 -3.61 -10.88
CA ASP A 52 -3.92 -3.74 -12.31
C ASP A 52 -3.44 -2.41 -12.89
N LEU A 53 -4.10 -1.30 -12.54
CA LEU A 53 -3.69 0.04 -12.96
C LEU A 53 -2.28 0.41 -12.48
N VAL A 54 -1.97 0.14 -11.21
CA VAL A 54 -0.63 0.41 -10.65
C VAL A 54 0.41 -0.50 -11.31
N GLN A 55 0.08 -1.77 -11.56
CA GLN A 55 0.99 -2.71 -12.20
C GLN A 55 1.30 -2.30 -13.65
N SER A 56 0.30 -1.86 -14.42
CA SER A 56 0.50 -1.32 -15.76
C SER A 56 1.37 -0.08 -15.74
N ALA A 57 1.12 0.86 -14.83
CA ALA A 57 1.92 2.08 -14.69
C ALA A 57 3.38 1.79 -14.30
N LEU A 58 3.61 0.81 -13.43
CA LEU A 58 4.97 0.36 -13.08
C LEU A 58 5.69 -0.24 -14.28
N GLN A 59 5.01 -1.07 -15.08
CA GLN A 59 5.58 -1.66 -16.29
C GLN A 59 5.94 -0.58 -17.32
N GLU A 60 5.06 0.41 -17.51
CA GLU A 60 5.29 1.50 -18.47
C GLU A 60 6.43 2.43 -18.02
N ALA A 61 6.51 2.75 -16.72
CA ALA A 61 7.47 3.71 -16.20
C ALA A 61 8.88 3.13 -16.02
N TYR A 62 9.00 1.84 -15.66
CA TYR A 62 10.28 1.21 -15.32
C TYR A 62 10.67 0.05 -16.25
N GLY A 63 9.77 -0.47 -17.08
CA GLY A 63 10.05 -1.59 -17.98
C GLY A 63 10.40 -2.88 -17.21
N GLU A 64 11.52 -3.49 -17.58
CA GLU A 64 12.01 -4.74 -16.98
C GLU A 64 12.56 -4.55 -15.55
N ASP A 65 13.09 -3.36 -15.23
CA ASP A 65 13.69 -3.03 -13.92
C ASP A 65 12.65 -2.52 -12.90
N ARG A 66 11.38 -2.92 -13.06
CA ARG A 66 10.30 -2.44 -12.21
C ARG A 66 10.42 -2.95 -10.77
N PRO A 67 10.16 -2.10 -9.76
CA PRO A 67 10.05 -2.56 -8.38
C PRO A 67 8.82 -3.48 -8.23
N SER A 68 8.89 -4.40 -7.28
CA SER A 68 7.72 -5.22 -6.92
C SER A 68 6.57 -4.33 -6.43
N LEU A 69 5.34 -4.83 -6.55
CA LEU A 69 4.14 -4.13 -6.07
C LEU A 69 4.23 -3.76 -4.57
N THR A 70 4.81 -4.65 -3.75
CA THR A 70 5.06 -4.41 -2.33
C THR A 70 6.09 -3.30 -2.11
N SER A 71 7.21 -3.33 -2.84
CA SER A 71 8.23 -2.28 -2.79
C SER A 71 7.65 -0.93 -3.22
N ALA A 72 6.88 -0.90 -4.31
CA ALA A 72 6.20 0.31 -4.76
C ALA A 72 5.23 0.86 -3.71
N ALA A 73 4.41 0.00 -3.09
CA ALA A 73 3.49 0.40 -2.03
C ALA A 73 4.23 0.99 -0.81
N LEU A 74 5.34 0.37 -0.38
CA LEU A 74 6.15 0.86 0.73
C LEU A 74 6.82 2.20 0.39
N ARG A 75 7.45 2.31 -0.79
CA ARG A 75 8.03 3.58 -1.26
C ARG A 75 7.00 4.69 -1.34
N TRP A 76 5.77 4.37 -1.75
CA TRP A 76 4.66 5.32 -1.75
C TRP A 76 4.31 5.78 -0.33
N MET A 77 4.25 4.86 0.65
CA MET A 77 3.98 5.19 2.04
C MET A 77 5.04 6.12 2.66
N TYR A 78 6.33 5.94 2.34
CA TYR A 78 7.39 6.77 2.91
C TYR A 78 7.57 8.13 2.22
N HIS A 79 7.41 8.19 0.89
CA HIS A 79 7.76 9.40 0.12
C HIS A 79 6.57 10.22 -0.35
N HIS A 80 5.40 9.60 -0.51
CA HIS A 80 4.23 10.22 -1.17
C HIS A 80 2.99 10.29 -0.27
N SER A 81 3.05 9.69 0.92
CA SER A 81 1.98 9.80 1.91
C SER A 81 2.07 11.11 2.70
N LYS A 82 1.10 11.33 3.59
CA LYS A 82 1.11 12.48 4.52
C LYS A 82 1.90 12.23 5.81
N LEU A 83 2.52 11.05 5.96
CA LEU A 83 3.28 10.71 7.16
C LEU A 83 4.51 11.61 7.27
N GLN A 84 4.79 12.10 8.47
CA GLN A 84 5.94 12.95 8.75
C GLN A 84 6.78 12.33 9.87
N GLY A 85 7.95 11.80 9.51
CA GLY A 85 8.87 11.24 10.51
C GLY A 85 9.31 12.27 11.56
N SER A 86 9.40 13.56 11.18
CA SER A 86 9.68 14.67 12.11
C SER A 86 8.59 14.88 13.18
N GLN A 87 7.39 14.36 12.93
CA GLN A 87 6.25 14.42 13.86
C GLN A 87 6.08 13.12 14.67
N GLY A 88 7.01 12.17 14.50
CA GLY A 88 6.97 10.85 15.14
C GLY A 88 6.07 9.84 14.44
N ASP A 89 5.62 10.11 13.20
CA ASP A 89 4.86 9.15 12.42
C ASP A 89 5.78 8.01 11.94
N ALA A 90 5.30 6.77 12.03
CA ALA A 90 6.02 5.58 11.60
C ALA A 90 5.11 4.60 10.87
N VAL A 91 5.70 3.77 10.01
CA VAL A 91 5.02 2.69 9.30
C VAL A 91 5.29 1.38 10.04
N ILE A 92 4.23 0.62 10.31
CA ILE A 92 4.34 -0.72 10.91
C ILE A 92 4.48 -1.73 9.77
N LEU A 93 5.60 -2.46 9.74
CA LEU A 93 5.85 -3.52 8.77
C LEU A 93 5.36 -4.86 9.33
N GLY A 94 4.49 -5.55 8.57
CA GLY A 94 4.08 -6.92 8.86
C GLY A 94 4.83 -7.91 7.96
N MET A 95 5.19 -9.07 8.50
CA MET A 95 5.83 -10.15 7.75
C MET A 95 5.41 -11.52 8.30
N SER A 96 5.38 -12.53 7.43
CA SER A 96 5.20 -13.93 7.80
C SER A 96 6.47 -14.77 7.62
N SER A 97 7.53 -14.22 7.01
CA SER A 97 8.84 -14.85 6.88
C SER A 97 9.98 -13.83 6.99
N LYS A 98 11.21 -14.30 7.18
CA LYS A 98 12.39 -13.41 7.27
C LYS A 98 12.71 -12.78 5.92
N GLU A 99 12.51 -13.51 4.84
CA GLU A 99 12.77 -13.06 3.47
C GLU A 99 11.82 -11.91 3.11
N GLN A 100 10.55 -12.01 3.51
CA GLN A 100 9.58 -10.92 3.36
C GLN A 100 9.98 -9.68 4.15
N LEU A 101 10.54 -9.85 5.36
CA LEU A 101 11.06 -8.71 6.13
C LEU A 101 12.17 -8.00 5.36
N VAL A 102 13.16 -8.74 4.85
CA VAL A 102 14.28 -8.16 4.10
C VAL A 102 13.76 -7.40 2.87
N GLN A 103 12.88 -8.00 2.08
CA GLN A 103 12.27 -7.34 0.93
C GLN A 103 11.47 -6.08 1.29
N ASN A 104 10.77 -6.10 2.43
CA ASN A 104 10.04 -4.93 2.92
C ASN A 104 11.00 -3.82 3.39
N LEU A 105 12.11 -4.17 4.03
CA LEU A 105 13.14 -3.21 4.42
C LEU A 105 13.80 -2.57 3.20
N ASP A 106 14.20 -3.38 2.21
CA ASP A 106 14.75 -2.89 0.94
C ASP A 106 13.77 -1.97 0.22
N GLY A 107 12.47 -2.29 0.25
CA GLY A 107 11.41 -1.44 -0.27
C GLY A 107 11.25 -0.13 0.49
N ALA A 108 11.35 -0.15 1.82
CA ALA A 108 11.23 1.04 2.66
C ALA A 108 12.41 2.01 2.48
N GLU A 109 13.63 1.48 2.26
CA GLU A 109 14.83 2.28 1.98
C GLU A 109 14.88 2.80 0.54
N GLY A 110 14.04 2.25 -0.34
CA GLY A 110 13.95 2.68 -1.74
C GLY A 110 13.58 4.16 -1.89
N GLY A 111 14.14 4.81 -2.91
CA GLY A 111 13.88 6.23 -3.20
C GLY A 111 12.46 6.54 -3.69
N PRO A 112 12.14 7.81 -4.00
CA PRO A 112 10.80 8.20 -4.45
C PRO A 112 10.42 7.49 -5.76
N LEU A 113 9.12 7.20 -5.91
CA LEU A 113 8.55 6.68 -7.15
C LEU A 113 8.47 7.76 -8.24
N LEU A 114 8.48 7.32 -9.51
CA LEU A 114 8.28 8.19 -10.66
C LEU A 114 6.86 8.81 -10.66
N PRO A 115 6.71 10.09 -11.07
CA PRO A 115 5.42 10.78 -11.13
C PRO A 115 4.25 10.01 -11.78
N PRO A 116 4.41 9.32 -12.94
CA PRO A 116 3.32 8.55 -13.54
C PRO A 116 2.80 7.43 -12.62
N VAL A 117 3.67 6.82 -11.83
CA VAL A 117 3.27 5.74 -10.89
C VAL A 117 2.52 6.33 -9.71
N VAL A 118 2.95 7.49 -9.20
CA VAL A 118 2.24 8.21 -8.14
C VAL A 118 0.83 8.60 -8.60
N ALA A 119 0.69 9.10 -9.83
CA ALA A 119 -0.61 9.41 -10.42
C ALA A 119 -1.49 8.16 -10.55
N ALA A 120 -0.92 7.02 -10.93
CA ALA A 120 -1.66 5.75 -10.97
C ALA A 120 -2.18 5.33 -9.59
N PHE A 121 -1.40 5.53 -8.52
CA PHE A 121 -1.88 5.31 -7.15
C PHE A 121 -3.03 6.25 -6.77
N ASP A 122 -2.97 7.52 -7.18
CA ASP A 122 -4.06 8.48 -6.95
C ASP A 122 -5.36 8.07 -7.68
N GLU A 123 -5.27 7.60 -8.93
CA GLU A 123 -6.43 7.09 -9.68
C GLU A 123 -6.97 5.79 -9.08
N ALA A 124 -6.09 4.87 -8.71
CA ALA A 124 -6.43 3.64 -8.01
C ALA A 124 -7.20 3.91 -6.71
N TRP A 125 -6.82 4.95 -5.96
CA TRP A 125 -7.55 5.38 -4.78
C TRP A 125 -8.97 5.85 -5.07
N LYS A 126 -9.18 6.65 -6.12
CA LYS A 126 -10.52 7.12 -6.49
C LYS A 126 -11.48 5.96 -6.76
N LEU A 127 -10.98 4.85 -7.33
CA LEU A 127 -11.77 3.65 -7.57
C LEU A 127 -12.20 2.95 -6.27
N VAL A 128 -11.33 2.90 -5.25
CA VAL A 128 -11.62 2.15 -4.01
C VAL A 128 -12.14 3.01 -2.87
N ALA A 129 -12.07 4.34 -2.97
CA ALA A 129 -12.39 5.26 -1.88
C ALA A 129 -13.81 5.05 -1.33
N HIS A 130 -14.80 4.82 -2.21
CA HIS A 130 -16.19 4.56 -1.82
C HIS A 130 -16.37 3.24 -1.05
N ASP A 131 -15.45 2.31 -1.23
CA ASP A 131 -15.46 0.97 -0.66
C ASP A 131 -14.60 0.86 0.61
N CYS A 132 -13.85 1.92 0.96
CA CYS A 132 -12.87 1.91 2.04
C CYS A 132 -13.63 1.97 3.39
N PRO A 133 -13.52 0.94 4.25
CA PRO A 133 -14.27 0.93 5.50
C PRO A 133 -13.65 1.90 6.51
N SER A 134 -14.48 2.39 7.43
CA SER A 134 -14.03 3.20 8.56
C SER A 134 -12.83 2.54 9.27
N TYR A 135 -11.85 3.37 9.64
CA TYR A 135 -10.71 2.95 10.45
C TYR A 135 -11.06 2.89 11.95
N PHE A 136 -12.08 3.63 12.36
CA PHE A 136 -12.61 3.58 13.72
C PHE A 136 -13.60 2.42 13.84
N ARG A 137 -13.39 1.58 14.87
CA ARG A 137 -14.28 0.50 15.28
C ARG A 137 -14.78 0.77 16.69
#